data_AF-A0AAW5MRX5-F1
#
_entry.id   AF-A0AAW5MRX5-F1
#
_cell.length_a   1.000
_cell.length_b   1.000
_cell.length_c   1.000
_cell.angle_alpha   90.00
_cell.angle_beta   90.00
_cell.angle_gamma   90.00
#
_symmetry.space_group_name_H-M   'P 1'
#
loop_
_entity.id
_entity.type
_entity.pdbx_description
1 polymer ?
#
loop_
_entity_poly.entity_id
_entity_poly.type
_entity_poly.pdbx_seq_one_letter_code
_entity_poly.pdbx_strand_id
1 'polypeptide(L)'
;GLRDSVTRRLLGGVWDGLTQQDLQMYEEAYLSNDADRESPYYCLFNNDLTREVPPCFIAGAEFDPLLDDSRLLYQTLAAHQQPCEFKLYPGTL
;
A
#
# COMPACT_ATOMS: atom_id res chain seq x y z
N GLY A 1 -4.51 2.51 -3.05
CA GLY A 1 -3.06 2.19 -3.19
C GLY A 1 -2.81 1.60 -4.56
N LEU A 2 -1.77 0.78 -4.69
CA LEU A 2 -1.52 0.01 -5.91
C LEU A 2 -2.67 -0.98 -6.16
N ARG A 3 -3.19 -1.01 -7.39
CA ARG A 3 -4.20 -2.01 -7.79
C ARG A 3 -3.57 -3.32 -8.23
N ASP A 4 -2.34 -3.24 -8.72
CA ASP A 4 -1.56 -4.38 -9.16
C ASP A 4 -0.09 -4.16 -8.77
N SER A 5 0.58 -5.22 -8.31
CA SER A 5 1.97 -5.19 -7.88
C SER A 5 2.55 -6.60 -7.90
N VAL A 6 3.87 -6.73 -7.76
CA VAL A 6 4.53 -8.04 -7.74
C VAL A 6 4.06 -8.83 -6.52
N THR A 7 4.02 -8.22 -5.34
CA THR A 7 3.59 -8.90 -4.11
C THR A 7 2.11 -9.28 -4.14
N ARG A 8 1.22 -8.46 -4.71
CA ARG A 8 -0.21 -8.80 -4.88
C ARG A 8 -0.46 -9.96 -5.84
N ARG A 9 0.48 -10.24 -6.76
CA ARG A 9 0.40 -11.36 -7.70
C ARG A 9 0.98 -12.65 -7.14
N LEU A 10 1.97 -12.54 -6.25
CA LEU A 10 2.71 -13.69 -5.71
C LEU A 10 2.20 -14.16 -4.34
N LEU A 11 1.61 -13.27 -3.56
CA LEU A 11 1.20 -13.50 -2.16
C LEU A 11 -0.31 -13.27 -1.99
N GLY A 12 -0.81 -13.55 -0.79
CA GLY A 12 -2.24 -13.52 -0.48
C GLY A 12 -2.91 -14.87 -0.71
N GLY A 13 -3.65 -15.35 0.29
CA GLY A 13 -4.26 -16.66 0.29
C GLY A 13 -5.27 -16.87 1.41
N VAL A 14 -5.78 -18.09 1.54
CA VAL A 14 -6.75 -18.41 2.60
C VAL A 14 -6.15 -18.27 4.00
N TRP A 15 -4.81 -18.38 4.13
CA TRP A 15 -4.11 -18.28 5.41
C TRP A 15 -4.02 -16.85 5.96
N ASP A 16 -4.16 -15.82 5.12
CA ASP A 16 -4.12 -14.40 5.51
C ASP A 16 -5.42 -13.65 5.20
N GLY A 17 -6.29 -14.19 4.33
CA GLY A 17 -7.52 -13.52 3.91
C GLY A 17 -7.27 -12.30 3.02
N LEU A 18 -6.14 -12.27 2.32
CA LEU A 18 -5.71 -11.15 1.48
C LEU A 18 -5.55 -11.57 0.02
N THR A 19 -6.40 -12.48 -0.48
CA THR A 19 -6.44 -12.75 -1.92
C THR A 19 -6.87 -11.50 -2.68
N GLN A 20 -6.61 -11.45 -3.99
CA GLN A 20 -7.08 -10.34 -4.83
C GLN A 20 -8.61 -10.16 -4.77
N GLN A 21 -9.36 -11.25 -4.62
CA GLN A 21 -10.81 -11.20 -4.47
C GLN A 21 -11.23 -10.63 -3.10
N ASP A 22 -10.54 -11.01 -2.03
CA ASP A 22 -10.80 -10.45 -0.70
C ASP A 22 -10.53 -8.94 -0.68
N LEU A 23 -9.40 -8.51 -1.25
CA LEU A 23 -9.03 -7.09 -1.32
C LEU A 23 -10.01 -6.29 -2.19
N GLN A 24 -10.49 -6.86 -3.30
CA GLN A 24 -11.53 -6.24 -4.12
C GLN A 24 -12.85 -6.12 -3.35
N MET A 25 -13.25 -7.16 -2.62
CA MET A 25 -14.44 -7.13 -1.76
C MET A 25 -14.34 -6.02 -0.70
N TYR A 26 -13.18 -5.87 -0.04
CA TYR A 26 -12.97 -4.82 0.96
C TYR A 26 -13.04 -3.42 0.34
N GLU A 27 -12.47 -3.24 -0.86
CA GLU A 27 -12.55 -1.99 -1.61
C GLU A 27 -14.00 -1.64 -1.97
N GLU A 28 -14.75 -2.58 -2.55
CA GLU A 28 -16.14 -2.38 -2.97
C GLU A 28 -17.09 -2.13 -1.79
N ALA A 29 -16.78 -2.65 -0.60
CA ALA A 29 -17.52 -2.36 0.61
C ALA A 29 -17.19 -0.97 1.19
N TYR A 30 -15.97 -0.47 0.99
CA TYR A 30 -15.51 0.81 1.53
C TYR A 30 -15.88 1.99 0.63
N LEU A 31 -15.76 1.84 -0.69
CA LEU A 31 -15.97 2.91 -1.66
C LEU A 31 -17.44 2.99 -2.08
N SER A 32 -17.96 4.21 -2.18
CA SER A 32 -19.35 4.42 -2.60
C SER A 32 -19.51 4.33 -4.12
N ASN A 33 -18.45 4.66 -4.87
CA ASN A 33 -18.44 4.62 -6.33
C ASN A 33 -17.03 4.38 -6.89
N ASP A 34 -16.95 4.05 -8.17
CA ASP A 34 -15.70 3.73 -8.87
C ASP A 34 -14.70 4.91 -8.93
N ALA A 35 -15.20 6.15 -9.02
CA ALA A 35 -14.35 7.34 -9.09
C ALA A 35 -13.59 7.59 -7.77
N ASP A 36 -14.13 7.15 -6.63
CA ASP A 36 -13.46 7.25 -5.34
C ASP A 36 -12.15 6.45 -5.32
N ARG A 37 -11.98 5.45 -6.21
CA ARG A 37 -10.73 4.70 -6.34
C ARG A 37 -9.54 5.57 -6.77
N GLU A 38 -9.79 6.72 -7.38
CA GLU A 38 -8.75 7.70 -7.79
C GLU A 38 -8.63 8.86 -6.80
N SER A 39 -9.50 8.92 -5.78
CA SER A 39 -9.46 9.97 -4.76
C SER A 39 -8.07 10.04 -4.12
N PRO A 40 -7.48 11.24 -3.92
CA PRO A 40 -6.16 11.39 -3.31
C PRO A 40 -6.13 10.99 -1.83
N TYR A 41 -7.30 10.68 -1.24
CA TYR A 41 -7.43 10.16 0.12
C TYR A 41 -7.63 8.64 0.17
N TYR A 42 -7.78 7.98 -0.99
CA TYR A 42 -7.83 6.53 -1.12
C TYR A 42 -6.59 5.99 -1.87
N CYS A 43 -6.37 6.47 -3.09
CA CYS A 43 -5.11 6.30 -3.79
C CYS A 43 -4.16 7.43 -3.39
N LEU A 44 -3.49 7.28 -2.24
CA LEU A 44 -2.58 8.31 -1.71
C LEU A 44 -1.45 8.69 -2.68
N PHE A 45 -1.09 7.81 -3.61
CA PHE A 45 -0.10 8.07 -4.65
C PHE A 45 -0.58 9.10 -5.70
N ASN A 46 -1.89 9.38 -5.77
CA ASN A 46 -2.44 10.48 -6.56
C ASN A 46 -2.41 11.82 -5.80
N ASN A 47 -2.07 11.81 -4.51
CA ASN A 47 -1.91 13.02 -3.70
C ASN A 47 -0.51 13.62 -3.88
N ASP A 48 -0.32 14.84 -3.38
CA ASP A 48 1.01 15.45 -3.33
C ASP A 48 1.82 14.88 -2.16
N LEU A 49 2.64 13.86 -2.47
CA LEU A 49 3.60 13.27 -1.53
C LEU A 49 5.00 13.90 -1.66
N THR A 50 5.13 15.01 -2.39
CA THR A 50 6.44 15.59 -2.74
C THR A 50 6.93 16.62 -1.73
N ARG A 51 6.06 17.08 -0.83
CA ARG A 51 6.32 18.14 0.15
C ARG A 51 5.39 18.03 1.35
N GLU A 52 5.84 18.58 2.47
CA GLU A 52 5.05 18.79 3.68
C GLU A 52 4.40 17.50 4.24
N VAL A 53 4.96 16.33 3.91
CA VAL A 53 4.50 15.05 4.46
C VAL A 53 5.10 14.88 5.86
N PRO A 54 4.29 14.62 6.90
CA PRO A 54 4.79 14.35 8.25
C PRO A 54 5.74 13.12 8.28
N PRO A 55 6.65 13.04 9.26
CA PRO A 55 7.53 11.88 9.42
C PRO A 55 6.77 10.54 9.46
N CYS A 56 7.15 9.60 8.59
CA CYS A 56 6.50 8.30 8.46
C CYS A 56 7.46 7.15 8.81
N PHE A 57 7.10 6.34 9.80
CA PHE A 57 7.71 5.01 9.98
C PHE A 57 6.86 3.98 9.26
N ILE A 58 7.46 3.25 8.32
CA ILE A 58 6.78 2.32 7.41
C ILE A 58 7.32 0.91 7.68
N ALA A 59 6.47 0.06 8.23
CA ALA A 59 6.78 -1.36 8.44
C ALA A 59 6.19 -2.21 7.30
N GLY A 60 6.98 -3.14 6.77
CA GLY A 60 6.51 -4.15 5.84
C GLY A 60 6.65 -5.55 6.43
N ALA A 61 5.67 -6.42 6.17
CA ALA A 61 5.77 -7.85 6.41
C ALA A 61 6.29 -8.56 5.15
N GLU A 62 7.23 -9.50 5.28
CA GLU A 62 7.90 -10.14 4.13
C GLU A 62 6.95 -10.92 3.21
N PHE A 63 5.95 -11.60 3.79
CA PHE A 63 5.01 -12.42 3.04
C PHE A 63 3.60 -11.81 2.93
N ASP A 64 3.51 -10.48 2.99
CA ASP A 64 2.25 -9.74 2.82
C ASP A 64 2.07 -9.25 1.37
N PRO A 65 0.91 -9.50 0.70
CA PRO A 65 0.62 -8.97 -0.63
C PRO A 65 0.68 -7.44 -0.72
N LEU A 66 0.46 -6.70 0.38
CA LEU A 66 0.50 -5.23 0.44
C LEU A 66 1.91 -4.66 0.58
N LEU A 67 2.95 -5.50 0.67
CA LEU A 67 4.32 -5.05 0.88
C LEU A 67 4.81 -4.05 -0.20
N ASP A 68 4.42 -4.22 -1.46
CA ASP A 68 4.78 -3.27 -2.52
C ASP A 68 4.11 -1.89 -2.35
N ASP A 69 2.94 -1.79 -1.71
CA ASP A 69 2.34 -0.48 -1.36
C ASP A 69 3.25 0.26 -0.36
N SER A 70 3.76 -0.43 0.66
CA SER A 70 4.72 0.14 1.63
C SER A 70 6.05 0.52 0.98
N ARG A 71 6.57 -0.32 0.08
CA ARG A 71 7.80 -0.03 -0.68
C ARG A 71 7.64 1.21 -1.55
N LEU A 72 6.52 1.32 -2.27
CA LEU A 72 6.25 2.47 -3.13
C LEU A 72 6.11 3.74 -2.31
N LEU A 73 5.38 3.70 -1.18
CA LEU A 73 5.27 4.85 -0.29
C LEU A 73 6.65 5.31 0.19
N TYR A 74 7.46 4.38 0.71
CA TYR A 74 8.82 4.70 1.16
C TYR A 74 9.67 5.30 0.04
N GLN A 75 9.71 4.66 -1.12
CA GLN A 75 10.52 5.13 -2.26
C GLN A 75 10.07 6.51 -2.76
N THR A 76 8.77 6.77 -2.79
CA THR A 76 8.21 8.07 -3.19
C THR A 76 8.62 9.16 -2.19
N LEU A 77 8.44 8.93 -0.89
CA LEU A 77 8.82 9.89 0.14
C LEU A 77 10.33 10.14 0.16
N ALA A 78 11.13 9.08 0.08
CA ALA A 78 12.59 9.18 0.04
C ALA A 78 13.10 9.94 -1.19
N ALA A 79 12.51 9.72 -2.38
CA ALA A 79 12.86 10.42 -3.61
C ALA A 79 12.62 11.94 -3.52
N HIS A 80 11.64 12.35 -2.71
CA HIS A 80 11.29 13.75 -2.46
C HIS A 80 11.82 14.29 -1.12
N GLN A 81 12.79 13.60 -0.51
CA GLN A 81 13.43 14.01 0.75
C GLN A 81 12.44 14.25 1.90
N GLN A 82 11.27 13.59 1.85
CA GLN A 82 10.32 13.61 2.94
C GLN A 82 10.83 12.69 4.07
N PRO A 83 10.64 13.07 5.35
CA PRO A 83 11.14 12.31 6.48
C PRO A 83 10.47 10.93 6.55
N CYS A 84 11.24 9.86 6.35
CA CYS A 84 10.70 8.51 6.41
C CYS A 84 11.75 7.47 6.84
N GLU A 85 11.27 6.39 7.44
CA GLU A 85 12.03 5.18 7.75
C GLU A 85 11.25 3.97 7.26
N PHE A 86 11.93 3.02 6.63
CA PHE A 86 11.32 1.76 6.20
C PHE A 86 12.03 0.57 6.85
N LYS A 87 11.23 -0.37 7.37
CA LYS A 87 11.73 -1.60 7.96
C LYS A 87 10.90 -2.80 7.50
N LEU A 88 11.57 -3.73 6.83
CA LEU A 88 11.03 -5.05 6.54
C LEU A 88 11.21 -5.95 7.76
N TYR A 89 10.16 -6.67 8.15
CA TYR A 89 10.20 -7.71 9.16
C TYR A 89 10.21 -9.08 8.47
N PRO A 90 11.35 -9.81 8.50
CA PRO A 90 11.46 -11.09 7.82
C PRO A 90 10.60 -12.18 8.50
N GLY A 91 10.07 -13.11 7.70
CA GLY A 91 9.31 -14.26 8.17
C GLY A 91 7.88 -13.98 8.62
N THR A 92 7.40 -12.74 8.55
CA THR A 92 6.04 -12.37 8.98
C THR A 92 5.04 -12.44 7.82
N LEU A 93 3.81 -12.81 8.18
CA LEU A 93 2.58 -12.66 7.42
C LEU A 93 1.81 -11.46 7.95
#